data_AF-A0A3C1KAX9-F1
#
_entry.id   AF-A0A3C1KAX9-F1
#
_cell.length_a   1.000
_cell.length_b   1.000
_cell.length_c   1.000
_cell.angle_alpha   90.00
_cell.angle_beta   90.00
_cell.angle_gamma   90.00
#
_symmetry.space_group_name_H-M   'P 1'
#
loop_
_entity.id
_entity.type
_entity.pdbx_description
1 polymer ?
#
loop_
_entity_poly.entity_id
_entity_poly.type
_entity_poly.pdbx_seq_one_letter_code
_entity_poly.pdbx_strand_id
1 'polypeptide(L)'
;SRTQLDRWWDAIERGRADTDLPPDRIPGDTLPPPRAWADRAPEADARLKAARPVIEERASSLGMPTENLLTPELLRRLAWEPPVPADADHIAAALAAGGARRWQIAQTAQLIAEAFVVSAQNPAEPAEPAS
;
A
#
# COMPACT_ATOMS: atom_id res chain seq x y z
N SER A 1 -37.46 3.21 -10.00
CA SER A 1 -38.24 4.04 -10.95
C SER A 1 -38.80 3.15 -12.04
N ARG A 2 -40.11 3.21 -12.34
CA ARG A 2 -40.71 2.45 -13.46
C ARG A 2 -40.13 2.84 -14.83
N THR A 3 -39.61 4.07 -14.96
CA THR A 3 -39.05 4.58 -16.22
C THR A 3 -37.71 3.95 -16.63
N GLN A 4 -37.08 3.17 -15.75
CA GLN A 4 -35.82 2.49 -16.05
C GLN A 4 -36.00 1.00 -16.32
N LEU A 5 -37.23 0.46 -16.21
CA LEU A 5 -37.49 -0.98 -16.34
C LEU A 5 -36.98 -1.52 -17.68
N ASP A 6 -37.34 -0.87 -18.79
CA ASP A 6 -36.95 -1.32 -20.13
C ASP A 6 -35.42 -1.29 -20.29
N ARG A 7 -34.76 -0.20 -19.84
CA ARG A 7 -33.30 -0.08 -19.87
C ARG A 7 -32.59 -1.22 -19.12
N TRP A 8 -33.09 -1.58 -17.94
CA TRP A 8 -32.50 -2.66 -17.15
C TRP A 8 -32.82 -4.03 -17.75
N TRP A 9 -34.03 -4.22 -18.30
CA TRP A 9 -34.42 -5.46 -18.97
C TRP A 9 -33.55 -5.72 -20.20
N ASP A 10 -33.37 -4.72 -21.07
CA ASP A 10 -32.49 -4.79 -22.24
C ASP A 10 -31.04 -5.10 -21.88
N ALA A 11 -30.56 -4.58 -20.74
CA ALA A 11 -29.21 -4.86 -20.24
C ALA A 11 -29.04 -6.31 -19.79
N ILE A 12 -30.05 -6.89 -19.14
CA ILE A 12 -30.05 -8.29 -18.71
C ILE A 12 -30.11 -9.22 -19.92
N GLU A 13 -30.97 -8.92 -20.90
CA GLU A 13 -31.07 -9.74 -22.12
C GLU A 13 -29.75 -9.71 -22.91
N ARG A 14 -29.14 -8.54 -23.09
CA ARG A 14 -27.80 -8.44 -23.71
C ARG A 14 -26.75 -9.22 -22.93
N GLY A 15 -26.69 -9.07 -21.61
CA GLY A 15 -25.71 -9.77 -20.78
C GLY A 15 -25.87 -11.29 -20.80
N ARG A 16 -27.10 -11.80 -20.92
CA ARG A 16 -27.36 -13.25 -21.05
C ARG A 16 -26.97 -13.82 -22.41
N ALA A 17 -27.03 -13.02 -23.46
CA ALA A 17 -26.67 -13.43 -24.81
C ALA A 17 -25.17 -13.31 -25.10
N ASP A 18 -24.41 -12.62 -24.24
CA ASP A 18 -22.99 -12.39 -24.42
C ASP A 18 -22.17 -13.65 -24.12
N THR A 19 -21.22 -13.95 -25.00
CA THR A 19 -20.28 -15.08 -24.87
C THR A 19 -18.85 -14.60 -24.60
N ASP A 20 -18.57 -13.32 -24.78
CA ASP A 20 -17.30 -12.68 -24.42
C ASP A 20 -17.41 -12.12 -22.99
N LEU A 21 -17.38 -13.04 -22.03
CA LEU A 21 -17.58 -12.70 -20.62
C LEU A 21 -16.33 -12.00 -20.07
N PRO A 22 -16.49 -10.94 -19.26
CA PRO A 22 -15.37 -10.40 -18.50
C PRO A 22 -14.82 -11.48 -17.56
N PRO A 23 -13.52 -11.44 -17.24
CA PRO A 23 -12.92 -12.42 -16.33
C PRO A 23 -13.57 -12.35 -14.95
N ASP A 24 -13.89 -13.52 -14.37
CA ASP A 24 -14.47 -13.66 -13.02
C ASP A 24 -13.64 -12.98 -11.93
N ARG A 25 -12.34 -12.85 -12.18
CA ARG A 25 -11.40 -12.19 -11.28
C ARG A 25 -10.48 -11.30 -12.11
N ILE A 26 -10.66 -10.00 -11.97
CA ILE A 26 -9.60 -9.05 -12.31
C ILE A 26 -8.56 -9.17 -11.19
N PRO A 27 -7.27 -9.43 -11.47
CA PRO A 27 -6.23 -9.34 -10.45
C PRO A 27 -6.31 -7.95 -9.83
N GLY A 28 -6.82 -7.88 -8.61
CA GLY A 28 -6.82 -6.63 -7.87
C GLY A 28 -5.38 -6.26 -7.56
N ASP A 29 -5.03 -4.99 -7.75
CA ASP A 29 -3.83 -4.35 -7.21
C ASP A 29 -3.89 -4.24 -5.67
N THR A 30 -4.34 -5.33 -5.04
CA THR A 30 -4.54 -5.43 -3.60
C THR A 30 -3.37 -6.24 -3.07
N LEU A 31 -2.49 -5.55 -2.35
CA LEU A 31 -1.41 -6.17 -1.61
C LEU A 31 -1.95 -7.35 -0.79
N PRO A 32 -1.18 -8.44 -0.63
CA PRO A 32 -1.58 -9.53 0.26
C PRO A 32 -1.82 -8.98 1.68
N PRO A 33 -2.63 -9.64 2.49
CA PRO A 33 -2.89 -9.17 3.85
C PRO A 33 -1.56 -9.13 4.65
N PRO A 34 -1.28 -8.08 5.44
CA PRO A 34 0.01 -7.93 6.15
C PRO A 34 0.43 -9.14 7.00
N ARG A 35 -0.55 -9.86 7.57
CA ARG A 35 -0.30 -11.11 8.33
C ARG A 35 0.43 -12.20 7.52
N ALA A 36 0.32 -12.18 6.19
CA ALA A 36 0.98 -13.15 5.31
C ALA A 36 2.36 -12.67 4.83
N TRP A 37 2.78 -11.45 5.18
CA TRP A 37 4.02 -10.87 4.69
C TRP A 37 5.24 -11.47 5.37
N ALA A 38 5.17 -11.75 6.68
CA ALA A 38 6.25 -12.40 7.42
C ALA A 38 6.74 -13.69 6.73
N ASP A 39 5.81 -14.49 6.18
CA ASP A 39 6.14 -15.74 5.51
C ASP A 39 6.46 -15.58 4.02
N ARG A 40 5.74 -14.71 3.28
CA ARG A 40 5.87 -14.60 1.81
C ARG A 40 6.84 -13.54 1.33
N ALA A 41 7.04 -12.50 2.12
CA ALA A 41 7.85 -11.33 1.77
C ALA A 41 8.47 -10.73 3.05
N PRO A 42 9.37 -11.47 3.72
CA PRO A 42 9.93 -11.06 5.01
C PRO A 42 10.65 -9.70 4.95
N GLU A 43 11.27 -9.37 3.82
CA GLU A 43 11.88 -8.05 3.63
C GLU A 43 10.85 -6.91 3.59
N ALA A 44 9.70 -7.14 2.94
CA ALA A 44 8.62 -6.14 2.90
C ALA A 44 7.99 -5.96 4.29
N ASP A 45 7.84 -7.04 5.05
CA ASP A 45 7.42 -7.00 6.44
C ASP A 45 8.41 -6.21 7.32
N ALA A 46 9.72 -6.47 7.18
CA ALA A 46 10.77 -5.75 7.89
C ALA A 46 10.76 -4.23 7.58
N ARG A 47 10.65 -3.86 6.30
CA ARG A 47 10.50 -2.46 5.86
C ARG A 47 9.28 -1.79 6.51
N LEU A 48 8.13 -2.46 6.48
CA LEU A 48 6.89 -1.92 7.05
C LEU A 48 6.98 -1.77 8.57
N LYS A 49 7.56 -2.76 9.27
CA LYS A 49 7.77 -2.74 10.72
C LYS A 49 8.76 -1.65 11.14
N ALA A 50 9.80 -1.39 10.35
CA ALA A 50 10.76 -0.33 10.62
C ALA A 50 10.17 1.07 10.37
N ALA A 51 9.46 1.26 9.26
CA ALA A 51 8.99 2.59 8.87
C ALA A 51 7.75 3.06 9.64
N ARG A 52 6.83 2.15 9.99
CA ARG A 52 5.57 2.50 10.67
C ARG A 52 5.76 3.33 11.95
N PRO A 53 6.55 2.92 12.96
CA PRO A 53 6.70 3.69 14.19
C PRO A 53 7.31 5.08 13.95
N VAL A 54 8.23 5.21 13.00
CA VAL A 54 8.88 6.49 12.67
C VAL A 54 7.86 7.49 12.11
N ILE A 55 6.95 7.03 11.26
CA ILE A 55 5.88 7.88 10.70
C ILE A 55 4.83 8.24 11.76
N GLU A 56 4.49 7.31 12.66
CA GLU A 56 3.59 7.57 13.79
C GLU A 56 4.18 8.63 14.74
N GLU A 57 5.47 8.52 15.08
CA GLU A 57 6.19 9.51 15.87
C GLU A 57 6.22 10.87 15.16
N ARG A 58 6.48 10.89 13.84
CA ARG A 58 6.47 12.14 13.08
C ARG A 58 5.10 12.81 13.09
N ALA A 59 4.02 12.06 12.89
CA ALA A 59 2.65 12.58 12.95
C ALA A 59 2.31 13.14 14.34
N SER A 60 2.70 12.42 15.39
CA SER A 60 2.58 12.87 16.78
C SER A 60 3.30 14.20 17.02
N SER A 61 4.54 14.34 16.53
CA SER A 61 5.31 15.59 16.64
C SER A 61 4.68 16.77 15.91
N LEU A 62 3.91 16.51 14.86
CA LEU A 62 3.16 17.51 14.10
C LEU A 62 1.75 17.76 14.67
N GLY A 63 1.37 17.07 15.74
CA GLY A 63 0.08 17.23 16.40
C GLY A 63 -1.11 16.76 15.55
N MET A 64 -0.93 15.73 14.73
CA MET A 64 -1.98 15.22 13.84
C MET A 64 -2.07 13.68 13.82
N PRO A 65 -3.22 13.11 13.43
CA PRO A 65 -3.34 11.69 13.14
C PRO A 65 -2.39 11.23 12.03
N THR A 66 -1.84 10.02 12.15
CA THR A 66 -0.89 9.44 11.19
C THR A 66 -1.46 9.38 9.77
N GLU A 67 -2.74 9.06 9.63
CA GLU A 67 -3.46 9.00 8.35
C GLU A 67 -3.55 10.37 7.65
N ASN A 68 -3.47 11.48 8.39
CA ASN A 68 -3.41 12.83 7.81
C ASN A 68 -2.00 13.17 7.29
N LEU A 69 -0.97 12.57 7.89
CA LEU A 69 0.42 12.71 7.42
C LEU A 69 0.69 11.80 6.22
N LEU A 70 0.37 10.52 6.34
CA LEU A 70 0.61 9.51 5.30
C LEU A 70 -0.45 8.41 5.40
N THR A 71 -1.17 8.17 4.31
CA THR A 71 -2.17 7.09 4.29
C THR A 71 -1.48 5.73 4.47
N PRO A 72 -2.01 4.82 5.32
CA PRO A 72 -1.41 3.51 5.55
C PRO A 72 -1.20 2.65 4.28
N GLU A 73 -2.03 2.83 3.26
CA GLU A 73 -1.90 2.14 1.97
C GLU A 73 -0.62 2.54 1.22
N LEU A 74 -0.27 3.83 1.20
CA LEU A 74 0.96 4.31 0.54
C LEU A 74 2.21 3.71 1.18
N LEU A 75 2.26 3.68 2.51
CA LEU A 75 3.39 3.06 3.21
C LEU A 75 3.47 1.55 2.94
N ARG A 76 2.32 0.86 2.90
CA ARG A 76 2.27 -0.57 2.55
C ARG A 76 2.78 -0.82 1.13
N ARG A 77 2.36 -0.02 0.14
CA ARG A 77 2.83 -0.15 -1.25
C ARG A 77 4.34 0.04 -1.37
N LEU A 78 4.89 1.08 -0.72
CA LEU A 78 6.33 1.33 -0.71
C LEU A 78 7.14 0.21 -0.04
N ALA A 79 6.64 -0.35 1.05
CA ALA A 79 7.33 -1.45 1.72
C ALA A 79 7.32 -2.74 0.88
N TRP A 80 6.21 -2.97 0.16
CA TRP A 80 6.02 -4.13 -0.72
C TRP A 80 6.88 -4.04 -1.99
N GLU A 81 6.83 -2.90 -2.68
CA GLU A 81 7.53 -2.66 -3.93
C GLU A 81 8.30 -1.33 -3.81
N PRO A 82 9.44 -1.33 -3.10
CA PRO A 82 10.24 -0.13 -2.94
C PRO A 82 10.86 0.28 -4.28
N PRO A 83 10.98 1.59 -4.56
CA PRO A 83 11.71 2.02 -5.74
C PRO A 83 13.19 1.63 -5.63
N VAL A 84 13.85 1.50 -6.79
CA VAL A 84 15.28 1.19 -6.89
C VAL A 84 15.98 2.35 -7.61
N PRO A 85 16.90 3.08 -6.96
CA PRO A 85 17.32 2.95 -5.55
C PRO A 85 16.23 3.37 -4.55
N ALA A 86 16.29 2.83 -3.34
CA ALA A 86 15.36 3.14 -2.24
C ALA A 86 15.82 4.36 -1.43
N ASP A 87 16.24 5.42 -2.12
CA ASP A 87 16.64 6.69 -1.50
C ASP A 87 15.45 7.67 -1.37
N ALA A 88 15.68 8.78 -0.68
CA ALA A 88 14.64 9.76 -0.40
C ALA A 88 14.01 10.38 -1.65
N ASP A 89 14.79 10.59 -2.71
CA ASP A 89 14.32 11.21 -3.95
C ASP A 89 13.37 10.27 -4.71
N HIS A 90 13.73 8.99 -4.80
CA HIS A 90 12.90 7.99 -5.45
C HIS A 90 11.65 7.64 -4.64
N ILE A 91 11.77 7.60 -3.30
CA ILE A 91 10.61 7.46 -2.41
C ILE A 91 9.69 8.67 -2.54
N ALA A 92 10.23 9.89 -2.61
CA ALA A 92 9.44 11.09 -2.83
C ALA A 92 8.68 11.05 -4.16
N ALA A 93 9.32 10.58 -5.24
CA ALA A 93 8.67 10.40 -6.53
C ALA A 93 7.54 9.37 -6.47
N ALA A 94 7.76 8.23 -5.81
CA ALA A 94 6.74 7.19 -5.64
C ALA A 94 5.55 7.68 -4.78
N LEU A 95 5.82 8.41 -3.70
CA LEU A 95 4.78 9.05 -2.88
C LEU A 95 3.96 10.07 -3.69
N ALA A 96 4.62 10.88 -4.52
CA ALA A 96 3.95 11.85 -5.40
C ALA A 96 3.04 11.13 -6.42
N ALA A 97 3.53 10.06 -7.05
CA ALA A 97 2.75 9.23 -7.96
C ALA A 97 1.54 8.58 -7.27
N GLY A 98 1.69 8.23 -5.99
CA GLY A 98 0.62 7.75 -5.12
C GLY A 98 -0.34 8.83 -4.60
N GLY A 99 -0.14 10.11 -4.96
CA GLY A 99 -1.02 11.21 -4.61
C GLY A 99 -0.71 11.91 -3.28
N ALA A 100 0.44 11.63 -2.64
CA ALA A 100 0.88 12.38 -1.47
C ALA A 100 1.16 13.84 -1.83
N ARG A 101 0.76 14.77 -0.96
CA ARG A 101 0.99 16.20 -1.14
C ARG A 101 2.46 16.53 -0.89
N ARG A 102 2.98 17.59 -1.52
CA ARG A 102 4.37 18.03 -1.35
C ARG A 102 4.82 18.16 0.11
N TRP A 103 3.97 18.71 0.98
CA TRP A 103 4.31 18.85 2.39
C TRP A 103 4.40 17.48 3.08
N GLN A 104 3.51 16.53 2.79
CA GLN A 104 3.55 15.17 3.34
C GLN A 104 4.84 14.46 2.90
N ILE A 105 5.19 14.59 1.62
CA ILE A 105 6.44 14.04 1.06
C ILE A 105 7.65 14.59 1.81
N ALA A 106 7.73 15.91 1.98
CA ALA A 106 8.83 16.56 2.69
C ALA A 106 8.94 16.12 4.16
N GLN A 107 7.84 15.67 4.77
CA GLN A 107 7.84 15.16 6.15
C GLN A 107 8.18 13.67 6.26
N THR A 108 8.12 12.89 5.18
CA THR A 108 8.10 11.42 5.26
C THR A 108 9.14 10.72 4.40
N ALA A 109 9.53 11.26 3.25
CA ALA A 109 10.38 10.55 2.28
C ALA A 109 11.74 10.13 2.85
N GLN A 110 12.45 11.06 3.51
CA GLN A 110 13.74 10.79 4.14
C GLN A 110 13.62 9.75 5.27
N LEU A 111 12.59 9.88 6.12
CA LEU A 111 12.34 8.96 7.24
C LEU A 111 12.07 7.53 6.76
N ILE A 112 11.33 7.38 5.66
CA ILE A 112 11.06 6.06 5.06
C ILE A 112 12.34 5.47 4.48
N ALA A 113 13.16 6.27 3.77
CA ALA A 113 14.42 5.81 3.21
C ALA A 113 15.37 5.30 4.31
N GLU A 114 15.52 6.07 5.39
CA GLU A 114 16.32 5.67 6.55
C GLU A 114 15.80 4.39 7.20
N ALA A 115 14.48 4.28 7.40
CA ALA A 115 13.87 3.08 7.95
C ALA A 115 14.10 1.85 7.05
N PHE A 116 14.08 2.00 5.72
CA PHE A 116 14.34 0.91 4.79
C PHE A 116 15.80 0.46 4.86
N VAL A 117 16.75 1.39 4.98
CA VAL A 117 18.17 1.06 5.21
C VAL A 117 18.35 0.30 6.52
N VAL A 118 17.74 0.77 7.61
CA VAL A 118 17.80 0.08 8.92
C VAL A 118 17.21 -1.33 8.82
N SER A 119 16.07 -1.50 8.13
CA SER A 119 15.44 -2.81 7.95
C SER A 119 16.31 -3.80 7.16
N ALA A 120 17.09 -3.32 6.19
CA ALA A 120 18.01 -4.16 5.41
C ALA A 120 19.22 -4.63 6.21
N GLN A 121 19.61 -3.86 7.24
CA GLN A 121 20.73 -4.19 8.13
C GLN A 121 20.34 -5.12 9.27
N ASN A 122 19.06 -5.16 9.64
CA ASN A 122 18.53 -6.00 10.70
C ASN A 122 17.36 -6.87 10.18
N PRO A 123 17.63 -7.87 9.32
CA PRO A 123 16.59 -8.80 8.89
C PRO A 123 16.05 -9.52 10.14
N ALA A 124 14.75 -9.36 10.40
CA ALA A 124 14.11 -9.87 11.60
C ALA A 124 14.44 -11.36 11.82
N GLU A 125 14.79 -11.74 13.06
CA GLU A 125 14.86 -13.14 13.46
C GLU A 125 13.53 -13.83 13.13
N PRO A 126 13.55 -15.02 12.50
CA PRO A 126 12.33 -15.74 12.20
C PRO A 126 11.60 -16.05 13.51
N ALA A 127 10.33 -15.63 13.60
CA ALA A 127 9.48 -15.95 14.74
C ALA A 127 9.42 -17.46 14.93
N GLU A 128 9.83 -17.93 16.11
CA GLU A 128 9.71 -19.34 16.50
C GLU A 128 8.27 -19.82 16.30
N PRO A 129 8.05 -20.99 15.66
CA PRO A 129 6.71 -21.53 15.48
C PRO A 129 6.17 -21.92 16.86
N ALA A 130 5.05 -21.29 17.25
CA ALA A 130 4.30 -21.67 18.44
C ALA A 130 3.89 -23.15 18.33
N SER A 131 4.38 -23.97 19.26
CA SER A 131 4.03 -25.39 19.44
C SER A 131 2.71 -25.57 20.18
#